data_AF-A0A377FT43-F1
#
_entry.id   AF-A0A377FT43-F1
#
_cell.length_a   1.000
_cell.length_b   1.000
_cell.length_c   1.000
_cell.angle_alpha   90.00
_cell.angle_beta   90.00
_cell.angle_gamma   90.00
#
_symmetry.space_group_name_H-M   'P 1'
#
loop_
_entity.id
_entity.type
_entity.pdbx_description
1 polymer ?
#
loop_
_entity_poly.entity_id
_entity_poly.type
_entity_poly.pdbx_seq_one_letter_code
_entity_poly.pdbx_strand_id
1 'polypeptide(L)' 'MNKVDHSDTLYKVIRERATSLNRKHQQEEGTSIRIHDIAQELHCTDELVLESLEFAA' A
#
# COMPACT_ATOMS: atom_id res chain seq x y z
N MET A 1 1.29 10.93 -25.56
CA MET A 1 2.11 10.54 -24.38
C MET A 1 1.15 10.32 -23.22
N ASN A 2 0.65 9.10 -23.04
CA ASN A 2 -0.28 8.72 -21.95
C ASN A 2 0.52 8.07 -20.81
N LYS A 3 1.32 8.87 -20.08
CA LYS A 3 2.09 8.37 -18.93
C LYS A 3 1.30 8.44 -17.60
N VAL A 4 0.13 9.07 -17.59
CA VAL A 4 -0.62 9.40 -16.36
C VAL A 4 -1.50 8.24 -15.87
N ASP A 5 -2.04 7.39 -16.76
CA ASP A 5 -2.94 6.30 -16.35
C ASP A 5 -2.26 5.14 -15.59
N HIS A 6 -0.98 4.88 -15.86
CA HIS A 6 -0.30 3.69 -15.32
C HIS A 6 0.17 3.91 -13.88
N SER A 7 0.59 5.12 -13.52
CA SER A 7 0.98 5.48 -12.16
C SER A 7 -0.22 5.46 -11.21
N ASP A 8 -1.34 6.05 -11.62
CA ASP A 8 -2.54 6.14 -10.78
C ASP A 8 -3.14 4.76 -10.50
N THR A 9 -3.08 3.86 -11.50
CA THR A 9 -3.48 2.46 -11.33
C THR A 9 -2.55 1.73 -10.36
N LEU A 10 -1.24 1.97 -10.43
CA LEU A 10 -0.27 1.36 -9.51
C LEU A 10 -0.49 1.81 -8.06
N TYR A 11 -0.57 3.13 -7.81
CA TYR A 11 -0.80 3.67 -6.47
C TYR A 11 -2.12 3.17 -5.88
N LYS A 12 -3.18 3.08 -6.70
CA LYS A 12 -4.48 2.52 -6.28
C LYS A 12 -4.35 1.05 -5.86
N VAL A 13 -3.68 0.22 -6.66
CA VAL A 13 -3.49 -1.20 -6.35
C VAL A 13 -2.70 -1.39 -5.06
N ILE A 14 -1.61 -0.64 -4.88
CA ILE A 14 -0.78 -0.73 -3.67
C ILE A 14 -1.60 -0.30 -2.45
N ARG A 15 -2.36 0.80 -2.53
CA ARG A 15 -3.22 1.25 -1.44
C ARG A 15 -4.27 0.21 -1.05
N GLU A 16 -4.98 -0.36 -2.01
CA GLU A 16 -6.03 -1.36 -1.74
C GLU A 16 -5.44 -2.60 -1.05
N ARG A 17 -4.28 -3.08 -1.53
CA ARG A 17 -3.59 -4.21 -0.92
C ARG A 17 -3.02 -3.90 0.44
N ALA A 18 -2.35 -2.75 0.62
CA ALA A 18 -1.82 -2.29 1.90
C ALA A 18 -2.93 -2.17 2.96
N THR A 19 -4.08 -1.62 2.57
CA THR A 19 -5.26 -1.52 3.45
C THR A 19 -5.80 -2.89 3.84
N SER A 20 -5.86 -3.83 2.88
CA SER A 20 -6.30 -5.20 3.13
C SER A 20 -5.35 -5.94 4.08
N LEU A 21 -4.04 -5.82 3.87
CA LEU A 21 -3.01 -6.41 4.73
C LEU A 21 -3.09 -5.84 6.14
N ASN A 22 -3.22 -4.51 6.29
CA ASN A 22 -3.36 -3.89 7.59
C ASN A 22 -4.64 -4.36 8.31
N ARG A 23 -5.78 -4.44 7.61
CA ARG A 23 -7.03 -4.94 8.19
C ARG A 23 -6.89 -6.39 8.66
N LYS A 24 -6.26 -7.24 7.85
CA LYS A 24 -6.01 -8.63 8.22
C LYS A 24 -5.13 -8.72 9.48
N HIS A 25 -4.01 -8.00 9.49
CA HIS A 25 -3.10 -7.96 10.64
C HIS A 25 -3.79 -7.42 11.91
N GLN A 26 -4.65 -6.42 11.79
CA GLN A 26 -5.45 -5.92 12.91
C GLN A 26 -6.44 -6.96 13.45
N GLN A 27 -6.98 -7.83 12.59
CA GLN A 27 -7.87 -8.91 13.02
C GLN A 27 -7.11 -10.06 13.71
N GLU A 28 -5.88 -10.34 13.27
CA GLU A 28 -5.05 -11.44 13.77
C GLU A 28 -4.26 -11.05 15.04
N GLU A 29 -3.63 -9.88 15.03
CA GLU A 29 -2.66 -9.43 16.03
C GLU A 29 -3.15 -8.23 16.86
N GLY A 30 -4.30 -7.64 16.52
CA GLY A 30 -4.86 -6.49 17.24
C GLY A 30 -4.08 -5.18 17.08
N THR A 31 -3.07 -5.14 16.20
CA THR A 31 -2.22 -3.97 15.97
C THR A 31 -2.14 -3.64 14.47
N SER A 32 -1.61 -2.45 14.14
CA SER A 32 -1.38 -2.07 12.74
C SER A 32 -0.09 -2.69 12.23
N ILE A 33 -0.11 -3.19 10.99
CA ILE A 33 1.08 -3.74 10.33
C ILE A 33 2.10 -2.63 10.06
N ARG A 34 3.40 -2.95 10.09
CA ARG A 34 4.45 -1.99 9.72
C ARG A 34 4.45 -1.76 8.22
N ILE A 35 4.75 -0.52 7.81
CA ILE A 35 4.91 -0.16 6.38
C ILE A 35 5.95 -1.05 5.70
N HIS A 36 7.06 -1.32 6.39
CA HIS A 36 8.11 -2.19 5.87
C HIS A 36 7.60 -3.60 5.55
N ASP A 37 6.78 -4.18 6.42
CA ASP A 37 6.24 -5.53 6.23
C ASP A 37 5.23 -5.55 5.06
N ILE A 38 4.46 -4.47 4.87
CA ILE A 38 3.63 -4.28 3.68
C ILE A 38 4.51 -4.22 2.42
N ALA A 39 5.58 -3.43 2.44
CA ALA A 39 6.46 -3.25 1.29
C ALA A 39 7.13 -4.57 0.88
N GLN A 40 7.56 -5.38 1.86
CA GLN A 40 8.09 -6.72 1.61
C GLN A 40 7.05 -7.65 0.96
N GLU A 41 5.82 -7.68 1.48
CA GLU A 41 4.72 -8.51 0.97
C GLU A 41 4.28 -8.09 -0.45
N LEU A 42 4.30 -6.79 -0.73
CA LEU A 42 3.91 -6.23 -2.03
C LEU A 42 5.06 -6.13 -3.02
N HIS A 43 6.26 -6.57 -2.64
CA HIS A 43 7.49 -6.50 -3.43
C HIS A 43 7.77 -5.08 -3.97
N CYS A 44 7.60 -4.08 -3.12
CA CYS A 44 7.87 -2.68 -3.42
C CYS A 44 8.71 -2.02 -2.31
N THR A 45 8.89 -0.71 -2.39
CA THR A 45 9.63 0.07 -1.38
C THR A 45 8.68 0.69 -0.36
N ASP A 46 9.21 0.96 0.83
CA ASP A 46 8.49 1.67 1.90
C ASP A 46 7.97 3.03 1.40
N GLU A 47 8.77 3.76 0.60
CA GLU A 47 8.37 5.05 0.02
C GLU A 47 7.16 4.91 -0.89
N LEU A 48 7.14 3.88 -1.77
CA LEU A 48 6.02 3.67 -2.68
C LEU A 48 4.72 3.34 -1.94
N VAL A 49 4.81 2.62 -0.82
CA VAL A 49 3.64 2.36 0.05
C VAL A 49 3.16 3.67 0.69
N LEU A 50 4.07 4.48 1.25
CA LEU A 50 3.71 5.77 1.86
C LEU A 50 3.05 6.71 0.86
N GLU A 51 3.67 6.91 -0.31
CA GLU A 51 3.11 7.72 -1.40
C GLU A 51 1.72 7.25 -1.82
N SER A 52 1.52 5.92 -1.92
CA SER A 52 0.22 5.32 -2.28
C SER A 52 -0.88 5.59 -1.25
N LEU A 53 -0.51 5.64 0.03
CA LEU A 53 -1.44 5.90 1.14
C LEU A 53 -1.76 7.39 1.27
N GLU A 54 -0.79 8.28 1.03
CA GLU A 54 -0.97 9.74 1.07
C GLU A 54 -1.87 10.27 -0.05
N PHE A 55 -1.83 9.67 -1.25
CA PHE A 55 -2.64 10.09 -2.40
C PHE A 55 -4.17 9.96 -2.18
N ALA A 56 -4.62 9.36 -1.09
CA ALA A 56 -6.04 9.19 -0.74
C ALA A 56 -6.55 10.10 0.37
N ALA A 57 -5.68 10.93 0.98
CA ALA A 57 -6.02 11.90 2.02
C ALA A 57 -6.30 13.29 1.43
#